data_AF-A0A1U7I283-F1
#
_entry.id   AF-A0A1U7I283-F1
#
_cell.length_a   1.000
_cell.length_b   1.000
_cell.length_c   1.000
_cell.angle_alpha   90.00
_cell.angle_beta   90.00
_cell.angle_gamma   90.00
#
_symmetry.space_group_name_H-M   'P 1'
#
loop_
_entity.id
_entity.type
_entity.pdbx_description
1 polymer ?
#
loop_
_entity_poly.entity_id
_entity_poly.type
_entity_poly.pdbx_seq_one_letter_code
_entity_poly.pdbx_strand_id
1 'polypeptide(L)'
;MPMTTTIQLHHIDTKTARKNFRVSLSTLRRATELLKETLPIDAFDKEDNERGYTFKSYLALEKYFDLRRSGMPTHRAAEYLRSEFLKKTGV
;
A
#
# COMPACT_ATOMS: atom_id res chain seq x y z
N MET A 1 -28.53 18.94 19.52
CA MET A 1 -28.53 18.03 18.36
C MET A 1 -27.14 17.42 18.26
N PRO A 2 -26.93 16.10 18.43
CA PRO A 2 -25.63 15.51 18.18
C PRO A 2 -25.40 15.49 16.65
N MET A 3 -24.44 16.28 16.17
CA MET A 3 -24.00 16.22 14.79
C MET A 3 -23.23 14.92 14.58
N THR A 4 -23.64 14.17 13.57
CA THR A 4 -23.11 12.88 13.14
C THR A 4 -21.61 12.98 12.89
N THR A 5 -20.80 12.30 13.72
CA THR A 5 -19.37 12.13 13.48
C THR A 5 -19.19 11.18 12.30
N THR A 6 -19.11 11.73 11.09
CA THR A 6 -18.66 10.98 9.92
C THR A 6 -17.15 10.73 10.06
N ILE A 7 -16.79 9.69 10.80
CA ILE A 7 -15.42 9.19 10.83
C ILE A 7 -15.22 8.37 9.54
N GLN A 8 -14.97 9.08 8.44
CA GLN A 8 -14.40 8.50 7.23
C GLN A 8 -12.91 8.22 7.46
N LEU A 9 -12.59 7.29 8.37
CA LEU A 9 -11.23 6.74 8.47
C LEU A 9 -11.06 5.69 7.37
N HIS A 10 -10.90 6.15 6.12
CA HIS A 10 -10.47 5.32 5.00
C HIS A 10 -8.96 5.02 5.04
N HIS A 11 -8.28 5.41 6.12
CA HIS A 11 -6.83 5.34 6.28
C HIS A 11 -6.47 4.31 7.34
N ILE A 12 -5.56 3.41 7.00
CA ILE A 12 -5.00 2.38 7.87
C ILE A 12 -3.67 2.90 8.41
N ASP A 13 -3.59 3.14 9.72
CA ASP A 13 -2.36 3.61 10.34
C ASP A 13 -1.14 2.73 10.02
N THR A 14 0.02 3.37 9.88
CA THR A 14 1.30 2.68 9.65
C THR A 14 1.61 1.66 10.75
N LYS A 15 1.19 1.91 11.99
CA LYS A 15 1.32 0.97 13.11
C LYS A 15 0.46 -0.28 12.90
N THR A 16 -0.77 -0.12 12.44
CA THR A 16 -1.71 -1.21 12.14
C THR A 16 -1.21 -2.03 10.96
N ALA A 17 -0.78 -1.38 9.88
CA ALA A 17 -0.21 -2.04 8.72
C ALA A 17 1.03 -2.87 9.09
N ARG A 18 1.93 -2.30 9.90
CA ARG A 18 3.13 -3.00 10.40
C ARG A 18 2.78 -4.28 11.17
N LYS A 19 1.76 -4.21 12.03
CA LYS A 19 1.29 -5.35 12.82
C LYS A 19 0.67 -6.43 11.94
N ASN A 20 -0.14 -6.04 10.95
CA ASN A 20 -0.81 -6.97 10.04
C ASN A 20 0.19 -7.72 9.14
N PHE A 21 1.16 -7.00 8.57
CA PHE A 21 2.15 -7.61 7.68
C PHE A 21 3.30 -8.30 8.44
N ARG A 22 3.43 -8.05 9.75
CA ARG A 22 4.51 -8.57 10.61
C ARG A 22 5.91 -8.22 10.08
N VAL A 23 6.09 -6.98 9.63
CA VAL A 23 7.37 -6.46 9.12
C VAL A 23 7.90 -5.31 9.96
N SER A 24 9.17 -4.96 9.82
CA SER A 24 9.72 -3.75 10.44
C SER A 24 9.18 -2.49 9.75
N LEU A 25 9.22 -1.36 10.47
CA LEU A 25 8.83 -0.06 9.90
C LEU A 25 9.72 0.31 8.70
N SER A 26 11.00 -0.02 8.76
CA SER A 26 11.96 0.18 7.67
C SER A 26 11.62 -0.64 6.43
N THR A 27 11.23 -1.91 6.59
CA THR A 27 10.78 -2.76 5.46
C THR A 27 9.48 -2.25 4.87
N LEU A 28 8.54 -1.81 5.72
CA LEU A 28 7.26 -1.25 5.26
C LEU A 28 7.47 0.04 4.46
N ARG A 29 8.29 0.97 4.97
CA ARG A 29 8.66 2.22 4.27
C ARG A 29 9.33 1.93 2.94
N ARG A 30 10.33 1.04 2.91
CA ARG A 30 11.03 0.68 1.67
C ARG A 30 10.10 0.04 0.64
N ALA A 31 9.18 -0.82 1.08
CA ALA A 31 8.17 -1.40 0.20
C ALA A 31 7.21 -0.32 -0.33
N THR A 32 6.81 0.62 0.52
CA THR A 32 5.94 1.75 0.17
C THR A 32 6.61 2.65 -0.88
N GLU A 33 7.86 3.04 -0.66
CA GLU A 33 8.63 3.85 -1.61
C GLU A 33 8.77 3.16 -2.96
N LEU A 34 9.14 1.87 -2.94
CA LEU A 34 9.29 1.10 -4.16
C LEU A 34 7.96 0.97 -4.93
N LEU A 35 6.85 0.73 -4.23
CA LEU A 35 5.53 0.71 -4.85
C LEU A 35 5.11 2.09 -5.36
N LYS A 36 5.47 3.19 -4.68
CA LYS A 36 5.20 4.56 -5.12
C LYS A 36 5.98 4.95 -6.37
N GLU A 37 7.21 4.46 -6.53
CA GLU A 37 7.99 4.65 -7.75
C GLU A 37 7.46 3.80 -8.91
N THR A 38 6.92 2.61 -8.60
CA THR A 38 6.53 1.63 -9.63
C THR A 38 5.07 1.77 -10.08
N LEU A 39 4.17 2.24 -9.19
CA LEU A 39 2.75 2.43 -9.45
C LEU A 39 2.42 3.89 -9.74
N PRO A 40 1.43 4.19 -10.60
CA PRO A 40 1.03 5.57 -10.86
C PRO A 40 0.54 6.28 -9.59
N ILE A 41 0.86 7.57 -9.51
CA ILE A 41 0.78 8.45 -8.33
C ILE A 41 -0.62 8.47 -7.69
N ASP A 42 -1.69 8.22 -8.46
CA ASP A 42 -3.07 8.10 -7.97
C ASP A 42 -3.31 6.94 -6.98
N ALA A 43 -2.40 5.96 -6.90
CA ALA A 43 -2.52 4.81 -6.00
C ALA A 43 -1.88 5.04 -4.62
N PHE A 44 -0.96 6.01 -4.49
CA PHE A 44 -0.22 6.30 -3.26
C PHE A 44 -0.19 7.81 -3.04
N ASP A 45 -1.13 8.30 -2.23
CA ASP A 45 -1.24 9.71 -1.91
C ASP A 45 0.00 10.20 -1.14
N LYS A 46 0.29 11.50 -1.19
CA LYS A 46 1.54 12.05 -0.62
C LYS A 46 1.63 11.91 0.90
N GLU A 47 0.52 11.60 1.59
CA GLU A 47 0.41 11.54 3.05
C GLU A 47 0.66 10.15 3.69
N ASP A 48 0.95 9.12 2.87
CA ASP A 48 1.01 7.70 3.26
C ASP A 48 2.03 7.35 4.38
N ASN A 49 3.01 8.22 4.67
CA ASN A 49 4.09 7.93 5.63
C ASN A 49 3.84 8.42 7.07
N GLU A 50 2.97 9.41 7.29
CA GLU A 50 2.73 10.00 8.62
C GLU A 50 1.27 9.96 9.08
N ARG A 51 0.29 9.92 8.17
CA ARG A 51 -1.15 9.86 8.49
C ARG A 51 -1.82 8.52 8.23
N GLY A 52 -1.12 7.57 7.59
CA GLY A 52 -1.62 6.22 7.32
C GLY A 52 -1.83 5.92 5.83
N TYR A 53 -2.03 4.64 5.52
CA TYR A 53 -2.20 4.09 4.19
C TYR A 53 -3.65 4.18 3.74
N THR A 54 -3.93 4.65 2.52
CA THR A 54 -5.28 4.48 1.96
C THR A 54 -5.60 3.00 1.74
N PHE A 55 -6.88 2.65 1.63
CA PHE A 55 -7.28 1.26 1.35
C PHE A 55 -6.62 0.69 0.06
N LYS A 56 -6.43 1.53 -0.97
CA LYS A 56 -5.74 1.13 -2.21
C LYS A 56 -4.25 0.88 -1.96
N SER A 57 -3.56 1.80 -1.28
CA SER A 57 -2.15 1.68 -0.89
C SER A 57 -1.92 0.40 -0.07
N TYR A 58 -2.84 0.14 0.88
CA TYR A 58 -2.78 -1.03 1.76
C TYR A 58 -2.94 -2.35 0.99
N LEU A 59 -3.90 -2.44 0.08
CA LEU A 59 -4.08 -3.63 -0.78
C LEU A 59 -2.87 -3.88 -1.68
N ALA A 60 -2.24 -2.82 -2.19
CA ALA A 60 -1.01 -2.95 -2.98
C ALA A 60 0.14 -3.51 -2.12
N LEU A 61 0.29 -3.03 -0.88
CA LEU A 61 1.25 -3.57 0.07
C LEU A 61 0.95 -5.02 0.44
N GLU A 62 -0.32 -5.37 0.67
CA GLU A 62 -0.75 -6.73 0.97
C GLU A 62 -0.36 -7.70 -0.15
N LYS A 63 -0.75 -7.39 -1.39
CA LYS A 63 -0.37 -8.21 -2.55
C LYS A 63 1.15 -8.27 -2.72
N TYR A 64 1.87 -7.16 -2.49
CA TYR A 64 3.33 -7.14 -2.57
C TYR A 64 3.96 -8.10 -1.56
N PHE A 65 3.50 -8.08 -0.31
CA PHE A 65 3.99 -8.99 0.72
C PHE A 65 3.59 -10.43 0.47
N ASP A 66 2.41 -10.70 -0.08
CA ASP A 66 2.02 -12.06 -0.46
C ASP A 66 2.85 -12.61 -1.62
N LEU A 67 3.17 -11.79 -2.63
CA LEU A 67 4.11 -12.16 -3.69
C LEU A 67 5.51 -12.41 -3.12
N ARG A 68 5.95 -11.60 -2.15
CA ARG A 68 7.23 -11.84 -1.45
C ARG A 68 7.20 -13.15 -0.65
N ARG A 69 6.08 -13.49 -0.02
CA ARG A 69 5.89 -14.75 0.71
C ARG A 69 5.86 -15.97 -0.22
N SER A 70 5.40 -15.83 -1.46
CA SER A 70 5.48 -16.91 -2.46
C SER A 70 6.89 -17.12 -3.04
N GLY A 71 7.88 -16.35 -2.58
CA GLY A 71 9.27 -16.43 -3.03
C GLY A 71 9.59 -15.51 -4.21
N MET A 72 8.66 -14.63 -4.62
CA MET A 72 8.94 -13.68 -5.69
C MET A 72 9.94 -12.59 -5.23
N PRO A 73 10.97 -12.28 -6.03
CA PRO A 73 11.89 -11.21 -5.71
C PRO A 73 11.20 -9.84 -5.74
N THR A 74 11.68 -8.91 -4.91
CA THR A 74 11.14 -7.56 -4.69
C THR A 74 10.79 -6.83 -5.99
N HIS A 75 11.72 -6.80 -6.94
CA HIS A 75 11.54 -6.10 -8.21
C HIS A 75 10.40 -6.70 -9.05
N ARG A 76 10.37 -8.03 -9.19
CA ARG A 76 9.30 -8.71 -9.92
C ARG A 76 7.94 -8.55 -9.26
N ALA A 77 7.87 -8.57 -7.93
CA ALA A 77 6.62 -8.36 -7.22
C ALA A 77 6.03 -6.98 -7.53
N ALA A 78 6.87 -5.95 -7.57
CA ALA A 78 6.44 -4.60 -7.91
C ALA A 78 6.06 -4.44 -9.39
N GLU A 79 6.83 -5.02 -10.31
CA GLU A 79 6.50 -5.02 -11.74
C GLU A 79 5.21 -5.79 -12.04
N TYR A 80 4.97 -6.90 -11.34
CA TYR A 80 3.73 -7.66 -11.44
C TYR A 80 2.54 -6.80 -11.00
N LEU A 81 2.69 -6.09 -9.87
CA LEU A 81 1.66 -5.16 -9.40
C LEU A 81 1.43 -4.03 -10.38
N ARG A 82 2.49 -3.44 -10.95
CA ARG A 82 2.36 -2.42 -11.99
C ARG A 82 1.61 -2.93 -13.21
N SER A 83 1.93 -4.14 -13.65
CA SER A 83 1.25 -4.78 -14.79
C SER A 83 -0.22 -5.07 -14.48
N GLU A 84 -0.54 -5.55 -13.27
CA GLU A 84 -1.91 -5.74 -12.79
C GLU A 84 -2.69 -4.42 -12.74
N PHE A 85 -2.06 -3.36 -12.23
CA PHE A 85 -2.65 -2.03 -12.17
C PHE A 85 -2.92 -1.49 -13.57
N LEU A 86 -1.93 -1.52 -14.48
CA LEU A 86 -2.06 -1.11 -15.88
C LEU A 86 -3.16 -1.88 -16.61
N LYS A 87 -3.20 -3.22 -16.46
CA LYS A 87 -4.26 -4.06 -17.02
C LYS A 87 -5.64 -3.66 -16.52
N LYS A 88 -5.76 -3.30 -15.24
CA LYS A 88 -7.03 -2.94 -14.62
C LYS A 88 -7.45 -1.50 -14.95
N THR A 89 -6.50 -0.60 -15.18
CA THR A 89 -6.75 0.79 -15.60
C THR A 89 -6.89 0.96 -17.10
N GLY A 90 -6.63 -0.08 -17.91
CA GLY A 90 -6.92 -0.09 -19.34
C GLY A 90 -6.21 1.02 -20.12
N VAL A 91 -4.96 1.31 -19.77
CA VAL A 91 -4.07 2.14 -20.60
C VAL A 91 -3.32 1.24 -21.57
#